data_AF-Q6MJN6-F1
#
_entry.id   AF-Q6MJN6-F1
#
_cell.length_a   1.000
_cell.length_b   1.000
_cell.length_c   1.000
_cell.angle_alpha   90.00
_cell.angle_beta   90.00
_cell.angle_gamma   90.00
#
_symmetry.space_group_name_H-M   'P 1'
#
loop_
_entity.id
_entity.type
_entity.pdbx_description
1 polymer ?
#
loop_
_entity_poly.entity_id
_entity_poly.type
_entity_poly.pdbx_seq_one_letter_code
_entity_poly.pdbx_strand_id
1 'polypeptide(L)'
;MRMKTIWVLSAVMVCSLDAHAIIPPEGLGAGEVAIRSNRSVRQQVESYTEMLEKEVSKAKNNKERYRAMNRIVLQIRSLRDNSVPQGAQDEAHMDLLVSVLESLPAEKKFKKKDCAKYEYELINQYEPTAEESPTEPAVLPGWKVLESLCQ
;
A
#
# COMPACT_ATOMS: atom_id res chain seq x y z
N MET A 1 0.72 -56.78 -9.22
CA MET A 1 0.71 -57.59 -7.97
C MET A 1 2.14 -57.74 -7.45
N ARG A 2 2.44 -57.12 -6.30
CA ARG A 2 3.57 -57.34 -5.36
C ARG A 2 3.34 -56.34 -4.20
N MET A 3 2.52 -56.73 -3.20
CA MET A 3 2.92 -57.14 -1.83
C MET A 3 3.90 -56.16 -1.14
N LYS A 4 3.38 -55.35 -0.20
CA LYS A 4 3.57 -55.42 1.28
C LYS A 4 5.03 -55.21 1.70
N THR A 5 5.33 -54.26 2.61
CA THR A 5 5.39 -54.57 4.06
C THR A 5 5.42 -53.29 4.89
N ILE A 6 4.58 -53.26 5.92
CA ILE A 6 4.49 -52.27 7.01
C ILE A 6 5.43 -52.75 8.12
N TRP A 7 6.20 -51.85 8.72
CA TRP A 7 6.88 -52.10 10.00
C TRP A 7 6.37 -51.11 11.05
N VAL A 8 5.62 -51.67 12.00
CA VAL A 8 5.30 -51.10 13.30
C VAL A 8 6.41 -51.55 14.24
N LEU A 9 7.02 -50.65 15.00
CA LEU A 9 7.69 -51.00 16.25
C LEU A 9 7.48 -49.87 17.27
N SER A 10 6.58 -50.17 18.19
CA SER A 10 6.44 -49.52 19.49
C SER A 10 7.66 -49.85 20.36
N ALA A 11 8.17 -48.85 21.07
CA ALA A 11 8.94 -49.07 22.29
C ALA A 11 8.33 -48.19 23.39
N VAL A 12 7.64 -48.85 24.31
CA VAL A 12 7.23 -48.32 25.60
C VAL A 12 8.40 -48.58 26.54
N MET A 13 8.90 -47.55 27.22
CA MET A 13 9.58 -47.77 28.50
C MET A 13 9.22 -46.65 29.48
N VAL A 14 8.73 -47.12 30.62
CA VAL A 14 8.19 -46.42 31.78
C VAL A 14 9.34 -45.99 32.70
N CYS A 15 9.24 -44.81 33.30
CA CYS A 15 9.65 -44.59 34.70
C CYS A 15 8.90 -43.37 35.27
N SER A 16 8.05 -43.65 36.26
CA SER A 16 7.50 -42.68 37.22
C SER A 16 8.60 -42.03 38.04
N LEU A 17 8.41 -40.78 38.49
CA LEU A 17 8.41 -40.39 39.91
C LEU A 17 8.05 -38.90 40.08
N ASP A 18 7.14 -38.64 41.02
CA ASP A 18 6.76 -37.34 41.58
C ASP A 18 7.93 -36.40 41.91
N ALA A 19 7.74 -35.09 41.65
CA ALA A 19 8.12 -34.04 42.59
C ALA A 19 7.46 -32.71 42.23
N HIS A 20 7.02 -32.02 43.27
CA HIS A 20 6.37 -30.72 43.27
C HIS A 20 7.26 -29.58 42.72
N ALA A 21 6.57 -28.49 42.38
CA ALA A 21 6.90 -27.10 42.70
C ALA A 21 7.32 -26.17 41.54
N ILE A 22 6.45 -25.17 41.33
CA ILE A 22 6.74 -23.72 41.22
C ILE A 22 7.72 -23.32 40.11
N ILE A 23 7.17 -22.81 39.00
CA ILE A 23 7.92 -22.02 38.02
C ILE A 23 7.74 -20.53 38.37
N PRO A 24 8.79 -19.80 38.79
CA PRO A 24 8.81 -18.34 38.69
C PRO A 24 9.23 -17.91 37.27
N PRO A 25 8.68 -16.81 36.71
CA PRO A 25 9.11 -16.28 35.42
C PRO A 25 10.15 -15.18 35.62
N GLU A 26 11.44 -15.51 35.50
CA GLU A 26 12.48 -14.50 35.24
C GLU A 26 13.46 -15.02 34.20
N GLY A 27 13.31 -14.50 32.99
CA GLY A 27 14.23 -14.68 31.88
C GLY A 27 14.42 -13.34 31.18
N LEU A 28 15.16 -12.45 31.83
CA LEU A 28 15.77 -11.26 31.23
C LEU A 28 16.83 -11.72 30.22
N GLY A 29 16.37 -12.03 29.01
CA GLY A 29 17.20 -12.12 27.82
C GLY A 29 17.15 -10.79 27.08
N ALA A 30 18.12 -9.93 27.32
CA ALA A 30 18.46 -8.85 26.40
C ALA A 30 18.92 -9.49 25.08
N GLY A 31 18.00 -9.62 24.13
CA GLY A 31 18.21 -10.22 22.82
C GLY A 31 17.64 -9.32 21.75
N GLU A 32 18.54 -8.67 21.03
CA GLU A 32 18.37 -8.10 19.69
C GLU A 32 17.25 -7.08 19.47
N VAL A 33 17.68 -5.82 19.51
CA VAL A 33 17.16 -4.77 18.63
C VAL A 33 17.26 -5.25 17.17
N ALA A 34 16.20 -5.87 16.69
CA ALA A 34 15.92 -6.04 15.27
C ALA A 34 14.62 -5.30 14.94
N ILE A 35 14.55 -4.01 15.28
CA ILE A 35 13.59 -3.10 14.63
C ILE A 35 14.11 -2.85 13.21
N ARG A 36 14.03 -3.86 12.34
CA ARG A 36 13.81 -3.59 10.93
C ARG A 36 12.48 -2.85 10.92
N SER A 37 12.52 -1.54 10.68
CA SER A 37 11.33 -0.73 10.47
C SER A 37 10.59 -1.32 9.26
N ASN A 38 9.74 -2.30 9.52
CA ASN A 38 8.86 -2.89 8.54
C ASN A 38 7.69 -1.92 8.44
N ARG A 39 7.90 -0.80 7.73
CA ARG A 39 6.82 0.15 7.44
C ARG A 39 5.68 -0.63 6.81
N SER A 40 4.46 -0.42 7.29
CA SER A 40 3.29 -1.07 6.71
C SER A 40 3.20 -0.74 5.21
N VAL A 41 2.54 -1.59 4.42
CA VAL A 41 2.37 -1.35 2.98
C VAL A 41 1.72 0.01 2.76
N ARG A 42 0.73 0.37 3.57
CA ARG A 42 0.11 1.70 3.57
C ARG A 42 1.12 2.84 3.78
N GLN A 43 2.00 2.74 4.77
CA GLN A 43 3.05 3.76 5.00
C GLN A 43 4.04 3.87 3.83
N GLN A 44 4.28 2.77 3.11
CA GLN A 44 5.11 2.79 1.90
C GLN A 44 4.37 3.46 0.75
N VAL A 45 3.06 3.22 0.59
CA VAL A 45 2.21 3.93 -0.38
C VAL A 45 2.16 5.43 -0.09
N GLU A 46 1.96 5.82 1.17
CA GLU A 46 2.01 7.23 1.60
C GLU A 46 3.38 7.86 1.28
N SER A 47 4.48 7.12 1.46
CA SER A 47 5.80 7.59 1.03
C SER A 47 5.92 7.78 -0.49
N TYR A 48 5.23 6.98 -1.30
CA TYR A 48 5.20 7.15 -2.75
C TYR A 48 4.35 8.35 -3.16
N THR A 49 3.22 8.61 -2.48
CA THR A 49 2.41 9.80 -2.78
C THR A 49 3.12 11.10 -2.41
N GLU A 50 3.86 11.13 -1.30
CA GLU A 50 4.73 12.27 -0.97
C GLU A 50 5.83 12.48 -2.03
N MET A 51 6.40 11.39 -2.55
CA MET A 51 7.40 11.46 -3.61
C MET A 51 6.79 11.99 -4.91
N LEU A 52 5.57 11.56 -5.24
CA LEU A 52 4.83 12.05 -6.40
C LEU A 52 4.64 13.57 -6.34
N GLU A 53 4.16 14.08 -5.21
CA GLU A 53 3.95 15.51 -5.01
C GLU A 53 5.25 16.32 -5.16
N LYS A 54 6.36 15.81 -4.61
CA LYS A 54 7.69 16.42 -4.76
C LYS A 54 8.20 16.39 -6.20
N GLU A 55 7.94 15.33 -6.96
CA GLU A 55 8.38 15.22 -8.34
C GLU A 55 7.55 16.09 -9.28
N VAL A 56 6.23 16.11 -9.09
CA VAL A 56 5.30 16.88 -9.91
C VAL A 56 5.49 18.39 -9.70
N SER A 57 5.75 18.82 -8.46
CA SER A 57 6.08 20.22 -8.15
C SER A 57 7.43 20.68 -8.75
N LYS A 58 8.39 19.77 -8.90
CA LYS A 58 9.72 20.05 -9.49
C LYS A 58 9.77 19.86 -11.01
N ALA A 59 8.77 19.21 -11.59
CA ALA A 59 8.73 18.91 -13.01
C ALA A 59 8.67 20.18 -13.85
N LYS A 60 9.46 20.23 -14.92
CA LYS A 60 9.54 21.42 -15.80
C LYS A 60 8.42 21.47 -16.83
N ASN A 61 7.81 20.32 -17.11
CA ASN A 61 6.81 20.17 -18.17
C ASN A 61 5.82 19.04 -17.82
N ASN A 62 4.68 19.01 -18.51
CA ASN A 62 3.63 18.03 -18.23
C ASN A 62 4.06 16.59 -18.54
N LYS A 63 4.98 16.38 -19.48
CA LYS A 63 5.52 15.05 -19.79
C LYS A 63 6.25 14.45 -18.58
N GLU A 64 7.04 15.24 -17.86
CA GLU A 64 7.69 14.83 -16.62
C GLU A 64 6.66 14.52 -15.52
N ARG A 65 5.60 15.33 -15.40
CA ARG A 65 4.50 15.10 -14.44
C ARG A 65 3.79 13.76 -14.68
N TYR A 66 3.40 13.49 -15.94
CA TYR A 66 2.79 12.20 -16.31
C TYR A 66 3.74 11.02 -16.10
N ARG A 67 5.04 11.20 -16.37
CA ARG A 67 6.03 10.15 -16.12
C ARG A 67 6.16 9.82 -14.62
N ALA A 68 6.20 10.84 -13.76
CA ALA A 68 6.23 10.66 -12.31
C ALA A 68 4.98 9.92 -11.82
N MET A 69 3.79 10.38 -12.24
CA MET A 69 2.50 9.76 -11.93
C MET A 69 2.45 8.28 -12.32
N ASN A 70 2.76 7.96 -13.59
CA ASN A 70 2.73 6.57 -14.07
C ASN A 70 3.73 5.68 -13.33
N ARG A 71 4.93 6.19 -13.03
CA ARG A 71 5.92 5.44 -12.26
C ARG A 71 5.39 5.09 -10.87
N ILE A 72 4.76 6.05 -10.19
CA ILE A 72 4.23 5.86 -8.84
C ILE A 72 3.07 4.87 -8.82
N VAL A 73 2.15 4.96 -9.78
CA VAL A 73 1.06 3.97 -9.93
C VAL A 73 1.63 2.56 -10.10
N LEU A 74 2.66 2.39 -10.95
CA LEU A 74 3.32 1.09 -11.13
C LEU A 74 4.04 0.61 -9.87
N GLN A 75 4.66 1.51 -9.11
CA GLN A 75 5.31 1.17 -7.82
C GLN A 75 4.29 0.72 -6.78
N ILE A 76 3.14 1.39 -6.67
CA ILE A 76 2.06 1.02 -5.75
C ILE A 76 1.50 -0.36 -6.14
N ARG A 77 1.22 -0.59 -7.42
CA ARG A 77 0.74 -1.91 -7.91
C ARG A 77 1.73 -3.02 -7.62
N SER A 78 3.00 -2.81 -7.99
CA SER A 78 4.06 -3.77 -7.73
C SER A 78 4.21 -4.06 -6.24
N LEU A 79 4.16 -3.04 -5.38
CA LEU A 79 4.22 -3.23 -3.94
C LEU A 79 3.05 -4.10 -3.45
N ARG A 80 1.83 -3.86 -3.94
CA ARG A 80 0.64 -4.64 -3.58
C ARG A 80 0.72 -6.09 -4.06
N ASP A 81 1.11 -6.31 -5.30
CA ASP A 81 1.23 -7.66 -5.89
C ASP A 81 2.28 -8.52 -5.16
N ASN A 82 3.29 -7.90 -4.56
CA ASN A 82 4.38 -8.57 -3.84
C ASN A 82 4.18 -8.59 -2.31
N SER A 83 3.08 -8.04 -1.80
CA SER A 83 2.80 -7.97 -0.36
C SER A 83 1.64 -8.88 0.03
N VAL A 84 1.59 -9.23 1.32
CA VAL A 84 0.39 -9.86 1.89
C VAL A 84 -0.75 -8.83 1.85
N PRO A 85 -1.98 -9.21 1.47
CA PRO A 85 -3.13 -8.31 1.52
C PRO A 85 -3.27 -7.63 2.88
N GLN A 86 -3.53 -6.32 2.87
CA GLN A 86 -3.73 -5.52 4.07
C GLN A 86 -5.18 -5.64 4.58
N GLY A 87 -5.50 -4.95 5.68
CA GLY A 87 -6.88 -4.83 6.14
C GLY A 87 -7.76 -4.16 5.08
N ALA A 88 -9.07 -4.47 5.08
CA ALA A 88 -10.01 -4.00 4.05
C ALA A 88 -10.00 -2.47 3.86
N GLN A 89 -9.82 -1.70 4.93
CA GLN A 89 -9.73 -0.23 4.85
C GLN A 89 -8.46 0.24 4.12
N ASP A 90 -7.32 -0.39 4.38
CA ASP A 90 -6.06 -0.02 3.73
C ASP A 90 -6.06 -0.41 2.26
N GLU A 91 -6.60 -1.58 1.92
CA GLU A 91 -6.79 -1.99 0.52
C GLU A 91 -7.73 -1.04 -0.22
N ALA A 92 -8.88 -0.69 0.38
CA ALA A 92 -9.82 0.26 -0.20
C ALA A 92 -9.17 1.64 -0.42
N HIS A 93 -8.37 2.11 0.53
CA HIS A 93 -7.62 3.37 0.40
C HIS A 93 -6.64 3.31 -0.79
N MET A 94 -5.85 2.23 -0.90
CA MET A 94 -4.90 2.06 -1.99
C MET A 94 -5.59 1.89 -3.36
N ASP A 95 -6.72 1.17 -3.41
CA ASP A 95 -7.53 1.01 -4.62
C ASP A 95 -8.11 2.35 -5.08
N LEU A 96 -8.67 3.13 -4.15
CA LEU A 96 -9.19 4.45 -4.45
C LEU A 96 -8.09 5.38 -4.97
N LEU A 97 -6.94 5.42 -4.30
CA LEU A 97 -5.78 6.22 -4.73
C LEU A 97 -5.35 5.87 -6.16
N VAL A 98 -5.19 4.59 -6.48
CA VAL A 98 -4.80 4.15 -7.83
C VAL A 98 -5.89 4.53 -8.84
N SER A 99 -7.16 4.32 -8.50
CA SER A 99 -8.30 4.67 -9.36
C SER A 99 -8.31 6.16 -9.71
N VAL A 100 -8.12 7.04 -8.73
CA VAL A 100 -8.07 8.49 -8.93
C VAL A 100 -6.90 8.89 -9.82
N LEU A 101 -5.70 8.33 -9.60
CA LEU A 101 -4.54 8.66 -10.43
C LEU A 101 -4.72 8.20 -11.88
N GLU A 102 -5.43 7.09 -12.10
CA GLU A 102 -5.70 6.55 -13.44
C GLU A 102 -6.88 7.20 -14.15
N SER A 103 -7.81 7.82 -13.41
CA SER A 103 -8.91 8.57 -14.00
C SER A 103 -8.47 9.92 -14.57
N LEU A 104 -7.29 10.40 -14.20
CA LEU A 104 -6.74 11.64 -14.74
C LEU A 104 -6.61 11.56 -16.27
N PRO A 105 -6.83 12.67 -16.98
CA PRO A 105 -6.74 12.71 -18.43
C PRO A 105 -5.37 12.24 -18.91
N ALA A 106 -5.34 11.29 -19.83
CA ALA A 106 -4.08 10.83 -20.42
C ALA A 106 -3.33 11.97 -21.14
N GLU A 107 -1.99 11.92 -21.13
CA GLU A 107 -1.11 12.96 -21.70
C GLU A 107 -1.54 13.46 -23.09
N LYS A 108 -1.91 12.54 -23.99
CA LYS A 108 -2.32 12.86 -25.37
C LYS A 108 -3.69 13.54 -25.48
N LYS A 109 -4.55 13.38 -24.46
CA LYS A 109 -5.92 13.91 -24.42
C LYS A 109 -6.03 15.15 -23.54
N PHE A 110 -5.01 15.44 -22.74
CA PHE A 110 -4.97 16.58 -21.84
C PHE A 110 -4.98 17.91 -22.61
N LYS A 111 -5.91 18.78 -22.23
CA LYS A 111 -6.01 20.14 -22.74
C LYS A 111 -6.13 21.09 -21.56
N LYS A 112 -5.17 22.00 -21.41
CA LYS A 112 -5.15 22.99 -20.31
C LYS A 112 -6.44 23.82 -20.22
N LYS A 113 -7.08 24.11 -21.34
CA LYS A 113 -8.37 24.84 -21.38
C LYS A 113 -9.55 24.08 -20.75
N ASP A 114 -9.42 22.76 -20.59
CA ASP A 114 -10.47 21.89 -20.06
C ASP A 114 -10.22 21.57 -18.56
N CYS A 115 -9.31 22.29 -17.89
CA CYS A 115 -8.95 22.05 -16.48
C CYS A 115 -10.13 22.10 -15.50
N ALA A 116 -10.97 23.14 -15.58
CA ALA A 116 -12.17 23.23 -14.74
C ALA A 116 -13.12 22.04 -14.94
N LYS A 117 -13.16 21.47 -16.16
CA LYS A 117 -13.94 20.27 -16.43
C LYS A 117 -13.32 19.04 -15.76
N TYR A 118 -12.00 18.86 -15.84
CA TYR A 118 -11.31 17.73 -15.20
C TYR A 118 -11.44 17.78 -13.67
N GLU A 119 -11.31 18.98 -13.09
CA GLU A 119 -11.48 19.21 -11.64
C GLU A 119 -12.91 18.84 -11.20
N TYR A 120 -13.91 19.34 -11.93
CA TYR A 120 -15.31 18.99 -11.70
C TYR A 120 -15.58 17.49 -11.84
N GLU A 121 -15.07 16.84 -12.89
CA GLU A 121 -15.24 15.41 -13.10
C GLU A 121 -14.62 14.58 -11.97
N LEU A 122 -13.43 14.97 -11.49
CA LEU A 122 -12.75 14.29 -10.39
C LEU A 122 -13.55 14.42 -9.09
N ILE A 123 -13.97 15.62 -8.71
CA ILE A 123 -14.80 15.84 -7.51
C ILE A 123 -16.11 15.08 -7.63
N ASN A 124 -16.85 15.24 -8.73
CA ASN A 124 -18.15 14.61 -8.90
C ASN A 124 -18.07 13.07 -8.89
N GLN A 125 -16.94 12.49 -9.32
CA GLN A 125 -16.75 11.04 -9.33
C GLN A 125 -16.35 10.48 -7.96
N TYR A 126 -15.46 11.17 -7.23
CA TYR A 126 -14.82 10.60 -6.04
C TYR A 126 -15.26 11.25 -4.72
N GLU A 127 -15.64 12.52 -4.74
CA GLU A 127 -16.16 13.26 -3.59
C GLU A 127 -17.30 14.21 -4.00
N PRO A 128 -18.47 13.69 -4.43
CA PRO A 128 -19.56 14.53 -4.96
C PRO A 128 -20.15 15.51 -3.93
N THR A 129 -19.84 15.31 -2.65
CA THR A 129 -20.24 16.20 -1.55
C THR A 129 -19.21 17.28 -1.24
N ALA A 130 -18.03 17.25 -1.86
CA ALA A 130 -17.03 18.30 -1.70
C ALA A 130 -17.40 19.52 -2.55
N GLU A 131 -17.26 20.72 -1.98
CA GLU A 131 -17.68 21.96 -2.65
C GLU A 131 -16.62 22.48 -3.64
N GLU A 132 -15.35 22.45 -3.26
CA GLU A 132 -14.26 23.05 -4.07
C GLU A 132 -13.05 22.14 -4.25
N SER A 133 -12.70 21.33 -3.25
CA SER A 133 -11.53 20.45 -3.29
C SER A 133 -11.79 19.16 -2.49
N PRO A 134 -11.18 18.04 -2.89
CA PRO A 134 -11.32 16.77 -2.19
C PRO A 134 -10.75 16.85 -0.77
N THR A 135 -11.41 16.18 0.17
CA THR A 135 -11.01 16.04 1.57
C THR A 135 -10.49 14.64 1.90
N GLU A 136 -10.85 13.66 1.08
CA GLU A 136 -10.46 12.26 1.23
C GLU A 136 -8.95 12.11 0.94
N PRO A 137 -8.17 11.57 1.90
CA PRO A 137 -6.73 11.42 1.75
C PRO A 137 -6.30 10.61 0.51
N ALA A 138 -7.11 9.65 0.06
CA ALA A 138 -6.82 8.87 -1.15
C ALA A 138 -6.99 9.69 -2.45
N VAL A 139 -7.83 10.72 -2.44
CA VAL A 139 -8.18 11.53 -3.63
C VAL A 139 -7.23 12.72 -3.78
N LEU A 140 -6.80 13.29 -2.65
CA LEU A 140 -5.89 14.45 -2.60
C LEU A 140 -4.64 14.34 -3.50
N PRO A 141 -3.90 13.21 -3.56
CA PRO A 141 -2.74 13.11 -4.44
C PRO A 141 -3.07 13.30 -5.92
N GLY A 142 -4.19 12.76 -6.39
CA GLY A 142 -4.62 12.95 -7.77
C GLY A 142 -5.07 14.38 -8.07
N TRP A 143 -5.75 15.01 -7.11
CA TRP A 143 -6.09 16.44 -7.20
C TRP A 143 -4.85 17.32 -7.35
N LYS A 144 -3.83 17.14 -6.50
CA LYS A 144 -2.57 17.91 -6.60
C LYS A 144 -1.84 17.70 -7.92
N VAL A 145 -1.87 16.48 -8.46
CA VAL A 145 -1.32 16.20 -9.79
C VAL A 145 -2.08 16.99 -10.87
N LEU A 146 -3.41 16.98 -10.80
CA LEU A 146 -4.27 17.71 -11.73
C LEU A 146 -4.03 19.22 -11.66
N GLU A 147 -4.01 19.81 -10.46
CA GLU A 147 -3.67 21.22 -10.25
C GLU A 147 -2.33 21.57 -10.88
N SER A 148 -1.30 20.74 -10.67
CA SER A 148 0.03 20.98 -11.23
C SER A 148 0.08 20.86 -12.76
N LEU A 149 -0.76 20.00 -13.36
CA LEU A 149 -0.90 19.91 -14.82
C LEU A 149 -1.62 21.14 -15.41
N CYS A 150 -2.49 21.76 -14.62
CA CYS A 150 -3.32 22.90 -14.97
C CYS A 150 -2.65 24.26 -14.79
N GLN A 151 -1.53 24.32 -14.08
CA GLN A 151 -0.66 25.50 -13.95
C GLN A 151 0.14 25.80 -15.23
#